data_AF-A0AAW2KJ84-F1
#
_entry.id   AF-A0AAW2KJ84-F1
#
_cell.length_a   1.000
_cell.length_b   1.000
_cell.length_c   1.000
_cell.angle_alpha   90.00
_cell.angle_beta   90.00
_cell.angle_gamma   90.00
#
_symmetry.space_group_name_H-M   'P 1'
#
loop_
_entity.id
_entity.type
_entity.pdbx_description
1 polymer ?
#
loop_
_entity_poly.entity_id
_entity_poly.type
_entity_poly.pdbx_seq_one_letter_code
_entity_poly.pdbx_strand_id
1 'polypeptide(L)'
;MLSRLRSSSSPSCGRVLMEIGSFSGLDMVVMLMCWEMLEMDCQLTIYNMLIAVIAPGFHSLYLEAMAKVFTDCSVRMIEKFEKLLEVEASRREKKIDLDLEAEFSSLALDIIGLGVFNYDFGSVTKESPVIKAVYGTLFEAEHRSTFYLPYWKIPLAKWLVPRQRKFQNDLKVINDCLDGLIKNAKETREEADVEKLQQRDYLNIKVCYIQGLK
;
A
#
# COMPACT_ATOMS: atom_id res chain seq x y z
N MET A 1 4.46 4.71 50.09
CA MET A 1 3.26 5.57 50.16
C MET A 1 2.56 5.45 48.81
N LEU A 2 1.49 4.66 48.75
CA LEU A 2 0.77 4.29 47.53
C LEU A 2 -0.13 5.44 47.05
N SER A 3 0.19 6.08 45.93
CA SER A 3 -0.69 7.03 45.23
C SER A 3 -1.34 6.38 44.01
N ARG A 4 -2.41 5.64 44.31
CA ARG A 4 -3.72 5.59 43.63
C ARG A 4 -3.76 6.19 42.20
N LEU A 5 -3.52 5.36 41.18
CA LEU A 5 -3.91 5.66 39.79
C LEU A 5 -5.44 5.55 39.67
N ARG A 6 -6.11 6.69 39.46
CA ARG A 6 -7.53 6.76 39.11
C ARG A 6 -7.62 6.91 37.59
N SER A 7 -8.09 5.88 36.89
CA SER A 7 -8.47 6.02 35.49
C SER A 7 -9.84 6.71 35.41
N SER A 8 -9.87 7.92 34.87
CA SER A 8 -11.12 8.59 34.47
C SER A 8 -11.30 8.42 32.97
N SER A 9 -12.35 7.70 32.61
CA SER A 9 -12.87 7.54 31.26
C SER A 9 -13.48 8.85 30.75
N SER A 10 -12.82 9.51 29.78
CA SER A 10 -13.48 10.41 28.81
C SER A 10 -12.59 10.65 27.59
N PRO A 11 -13.16 10.73 26.36
CA PRO A 11 -12.41 10.82 25.13
C PRO A 11 -12.20 12.30 24.76
N SER A 12 -11.16 12.91 25.31
CA SER A 12 -10.69 14.20 24.80
C SER A 12 -9.20 14.31 25.03
N CYS A 13 -8.48 14.36 23.90
CA CYS A 13 -7.05 14.65 23.73
C CYS A 13 -6.33 15.04 25.03
N GLY A 14 -5.86 14.04 25.78
CA GLY A 14 -5.16 14.20 27.04
C GLY A 14 -3.75 14.71 26.79
N ARG A 15 -3.54 16.02 26.91
CA ARG A 15 -2.21 16.62 27.03
C ARG A 15 -1.61 16.15 28.36
N VAL A 16 -0.75 15.13 28.32
CA VAL A 16 0.04 14.70 29.49
C VAL A 16 1.11 15.76 29.75
N LEU A 17 0.81 16.71 30.63
CA LEU A 17 1.80 17.61 31.22
C LEU A 17 2.59 16.81 32.26
N MET A 18 3.78 16.33 31.88
CA MET A 18 4.76 15.81 32.84
C MET A 18 5.28 17.00 33.67
N GLU A 19 4.96 17.04 34.96
CA GLU A 19 5.69 17.88 35.91
C GLU A 19 7.12 17.33 36.03
N ILE A 20 8.10 18.17 35.67
CA ILE A 20 9.52 17.82 35.69
C ILE A 20 10.03 17.98 37.13
N GLY A 21 9.82 16.95 37.94
CA GLY A 21 10.48 16.78 39.25
C GLY A 21 11.93 16.31 39.07
N SER A 22 12.83 16.80 39.93
CA SER A 22 14.29 16.62 39.89
C SER A 22 14.77 15.21 39.50
N PHE A 23 15.44 15.11 38.34
CA PHE A 23 15.85 13.86 37.69
C PHE A 23 17.15 13.27 38.27
N SER A 24 17.11 12.00 38.65
CA SER A 24 18.28 11.13 38.87
C SER A 24 18.56 10.28 37.62
N GLY A 25 19.76 9.74 37.43
CA GLY A 25 20.16 9.03 36.21
C GLY A 25 19.32 7.80 35.82
N LEU A 26 18.55 7.23 36.76
CA LEU A 26 17.57 6.16 36.51
C LEU A 26 16.30 6.69 35.81
N ASP A 27 15.96 7.96 36.00
CA ASP A 27 14.77 8.58 35.39
C ASP A 27 14.93 8.78 33.88
N MET A 28 16.16 8.87 33.35
CA MET A 28 16.39 9.02 31.90
C MET A 28 16.07 7.74 31.12
N VAL A 29 16.33 6.56 31.70
CA VAL A 29 15.98 5.27 31.10
C VAL A 29 14.46 5.06 31.16
N VAL A 30 13.83 5.43 32.28
CA VAL A 30 12.36 5.38 32.42
C VAL A 30 11.69 6.38 31.47
N MET A 31 12.23 7.59 31.29
CA MET A 31 11.78 8.56 30.28
C MET A 31 11.93 8.00 28.86
N LEU A 32 13.06 7.38 28.51
CA LEU A 32 13.27 6.80 27.18
C LEU A 32 12.29 5.65 26.92
N MET A 33 12.08 4.77 27.90
CA MET A 33 11.12 3.67 27.79
C MET A 33 9.68 4.20 27.75
N CYS A 34 9.32 5.19 28.57
CA CYS A 34 8.03 5.87 28.49
C CYS A 34 7.86 6.57 27.15
N TRP A 35 8.91 7.16 26.58
CA TRP A 35 8.90 7.80 25.27
C TRP A 35 8.68 6.78 24.15
N GLU A 36 9.45 5.67 24.12
CA GLU A 36 9.26 4.58 23.15
C GLU A 36 7.87 3.94 23.28
N MET A 37 7.34 3.83 24.51
CA MET A 37 6.01 3.28 24.79
C MET A 37 4.88 4.24 24.36
N LEU A 38 5.02 5.55 24.61
CA LEU A 38 4.12 6.60 24.11
C LEU A 38 4.13 6.68 22.58
N GLU A 39 5.29 6.50 21.95
CA GLU A 39 5.43 6.49 20.49
C GLU A 39 4.72 5.26 19.89
N MET A 40 4.77 4.11 20.56
CA MET A 40 4.07 2.89 20.16
C MET A 40 2.54 2.98 20.33
N ASP A 41 2.05 3.57 21.42
CA ASP A 41 0.61 3.82 21.64
C ASP A 41 0.02 4.81 20.61
N CYS A 42 0.81 5.81 20.20
CA CYS A 42 0.44 6.73 19.14
C CYS A 42 0.30 6.02 17.77
N GLN A 43 1.24 5.14 17.43
CA GLN A 43 1.15 4.33 16.20
C GLN A 43 -0.07 3.40 16.20
N LEU A 44 -0.36 2.75 17.33
CA LEU A 44 -1.51 1.84 17.46
C LEU A 44 -2.85 2.58 17.36
N THR A 45 -2.95 3.76 17.96
CA THR A 45 -4.17 4.59 17.86
C THR A 45 -4.41 5.08 16.44
N ILE A 46 -3.38 5.56 15.73
CA ILE A 46 -3.47 5.95 14.32
C ILE A 46 -3.91 4.76 13.46
N TYR A 47 -3.31 3.59 13.67
CA TYR A 47 -3.67 2.37 12.96
C TYR A 47 -5.14 1.98 13.15
N ASN A 48 -5.63 2.00 14.40
CA ASN A 48 -7.03 1.68 14.70
C ASN A 48 -8.00 2.67 14.05
N MET A 49 -7.66 3.96 14.04
CA MET A 49 -8.45 4.99 13.36
C MET A 49 -8.50 4.73 11.85
N LEU A 50 -7.38 4.39 11.24
CA LEU A 50 -7.29 4.11 9.81
C LEU A 50 -8.14 2.89 9.41
N ILE A 51 -8.04 1.79 10.14
CA ILE A 51 -8.82 0.58 9.85
C ILE A 51 -10.32 0.83 9.94
N ALA A 52 -10.77 1.61 10.93
CA ALA A 52 -12.18 1.95 11.07
C ALA A 52 -12.75 2.71 9.86
N VAL A 53 -11.91 3.49 9.17
CA VAL A 53 -12.30 4.25 7.96
C VAL A 53 -12.21 3.39 6.70
N ILE A 54 -11.20 2.52 6.59
CA ILE A 54 -10.97 1.72 5.38
C ILE A 54 -11.88 0.49 5.31
N ALA A 55 -12.08 -0.22 6.42
CA ALA A 55 -12.78 -1.51 6.43
C ALA A 55 -14.21 -1.46 5.85
N PRO A 56 -15.03 -0.42 6.08
CA PRO A 56 -16.36 -0.31 5.49
C PRO A 56 -16.36 -0.24 3.94
N GLY A 57 -15.24 0.15 3.32
CA GLY A 57 -15.08 0.15 1.86
C GLY A 57 -15.17 -1.26 1.25
N PHE A 58 -14.77 -2.29 2.00
CA PHE A 58 -14.72 -3.68 1.55
C PHE A 58 -15.98 -4.48 1.92
N HIS A 59 -17.15 -3.98 1.55
CA HIS A 59 -18.43 -4.66 1.77
C HIS A 59 -18.78 -5.62 0.61
N SER A 60 -19.86 -6.40 0.74
CA SER A 60 -20.19 -7.48 -0.20
C SER A 60 -20.37 -7.05 -1.66
N LEU A 61 -21.00 -5.91 -1.92
CA LEU A 61 -21.23 -5.41 -3.30
C LEU A 61 -19.92 -4.98 -3.97
N TYR A 62 -18.99 -4.40 -3.22
CA TYR A 62 -17.63 -4.17 -3.71
C TYR A 62 -16.92 -5.48 -4.06
N LEU A 63 -17.03 -6.52 -3.22
CA LEU A 63 -16.41 -7.81 -3.50
C LEU A 63 -17.01 -8.48 -4.75
N GLU A 64 -18.32 -8.35 -4.97
CA GLU A 64 -18.99 -8.83 -6.18
C GLU A 64 -18.49 -8.10 -7.44
N ALA A 65 -18.32 -6.77 -7.37
CA ALA A 65 -17.73 -6.00 -8.45
C ALA A 65 -16.25 -6.37 -8.68
N MET A 66 -15.50 -6.64 -7.60
CA MET A 66 -14.10 -7.03 -7.64
C MET A 66 -13.91 -8.41 -8.27
N ALA A 67 -14.84 -9.35 -8.06
CA ALA A 67 -14.79 -10.66 -8.69
C ALA A 67 -14.68 -10.55 -10.22
N LYS A 68 -15.36 -9.56 -10.82
CA LYS A 68 -15.22 -9.26 -12.26
C LYS A 68 -13.80 -8.79 -12.61
N VAL A 69 -13.22 -7.90 -11.81
CA VAL A 69 -11.83 -7.41 -12.00
C VAL A 69 -10.83 -8.58 -11.91
N PHE A 70 -11.00 -9.49 -10.94
CA PHE A 70 -10.17 -10.69 -10.84
C PHE A 70 -10.27 -11.55 -12.10
N THR A 71 -11.48 -11.78 -12.62
CA THR A 71 -11.68 -12.54 -13.86
C THR A 71 -11.06 -11.83 -15.05
N ASP A 72 -11.30 -10.54 -15.23
CA ASP A 72 -10.77 -9.74 -16.36
C ASP A 72 -9.23 -9.75 -16.36
N CYS A 73 -8.60 -9.53 -15.21
CA CYS A 73 -7.14 -9.60 -15.08
C CYS A 73 -6.59 -11.00 -15.34
N SER A 74 -7.29 -12.05 -14.89
CA SER A 74 -6.88 -13.44 -15.12
C SER A 74 -6.98 -13.81 -16.60
N VAL A 75 -8.02 -13.36 -17.31
CA VAL A 75 -8.17 -13.56 -18.76
C VAL A 75 -6.99 -12.91 -19.50
N ARG A 76 -6.60 -11.68 -19.15
CA ARG A 76 -5.43 -11.02 -19.76
C ARG A 76 -4.12 -11.80 -19.56
N MET A 77 -3.94 -12.44 -18.41
CA MET A 77 -2.79 -13.30 -18.15
C MET A 77 -2.84 -14.59 -18.97
N ILE A 78 -4.02 -15.22 -19.10
CA ILE A 78 -4.21 -16.41 -19.93
C ILE A 78 -3.91 -16.08 -21.40
N GLU A 79 -4.44 -14.97 -21.93
CA GLU A 79 -4.16 -14.53 -23.29
C GLU A 79 -2.66 -14.30 -23.54
N LYS A 80 -1.92 -13.81 -22.54
CA LYS A 80 -0.46 -13.69 -22.62
C LYS A 80 0.21 -15.06 -22.72
N PHE A 81 -0.18 -16.02 -21.90
CA PHE A 81 0.37 -17.37 -21.94
C PHE A 81 0.01 -18.11 -23.23
N GLU A 82 -1.21 -17.96 -23.76
CA GLU A 82 -1.61 -18.51 -25.05
C GLU A 82 -0.75 -17.95 -26.18
N LYS A 83 -0.49 -16.64 -26.21
CA LYS A 83 0.40 -16.02 -27.20
C LYS A 83 1.83 -16.57 -27.13
N LEU A 84 2.37 -16.80 -25.94
CA LEU A 84 3.69 -17.42 -25.77
C LEU A 84 3.68 -18.88 -26.24
N LEU A 85 2.62 -19.64 -25.95
CA LEU A 85 2.48 -21.01 -26.44
C LEU A 85 2.40 -21.08 -27.97
N GLU A 86 1.68 -20.17 -28.61
CA GLU A 86 1.58 -20.10 -30.07
C GLU A 86 2.91 -19.75 -30.74
N VAL A 87 3.65 -18.78 -30.20
CA VAL A 87 4.97 -18.39 -30.71
C VAL A 87 5.96 -19.54 -30.60
N GLU A 88 5.95 -20.29 -29.49
CA GLU A 88 6.90 -21.37 -29.28
C GLU A 88 6.54 -22.63 -30.08
N ALA A 89 5.24 -22.90 -30.26
CA ALA A 89 4.76 -23.94 -31.18
C ALA A 89 5.26 -23.69 -32.62
N SER A 90 5.35 -22.43 -33.05
CA SER A 90 5.90 -22.08 -34.37
C SER A 90 7.43 -22.31 -34.49
N ARG A 91 8.15 -22.28 -33.36
CA ARG A 91 9.62 -22.43 -33.28
C ARG A 91 10.09 -23.88 -33.14
N ARG A 92 9.18 -24.87 -33.06
CA ARG A 92 9.44 -26.30 -32.79
C ARG A 92 10.12 -26.58 -31.43
N GLU A 93 10.23 -25.59 -30.55
CA GLU A 93 10.69 -25.78 -29.18
C GLU A 93 9.49 -26.08 -28.29
N LYS A 94 9.53 -27.20 -27.56
CA LYS A 94 8.40 -27.69 -26.73
C LYS A 94 8.45 -27.18 -25.29
N LYS A 95 9.36 -26.27 -24.95
CA LYS A 95 9.59 -25.85 -23.57
C LYS A 95 9.61 -24.34 -23.48
N ILE A 96 8.72 -23.81 -22.65
CA ILE A 96 8.70 -22.41 -22.25
C ILE A 96 9.18 -22.37 -20.80
N ASP A 97 10.24 -21.64 -20.53
CA ASP A 97 10.67 -21.34 -19.17
C ASP A 97 10.02 -20.00 -18.77
N LEU A 98 9.01 -20.07 -17.91
CA LEU A 98 8.29 -18.92 -17.37
C LEU A 98 8.57 -18.78 -15.87
N ASP A 99 8.87 -17.57 -15.44
CA ASP A 99 8.92 -17.21 -14.03
C ASP A 99 7.51 -16.92 -13.52
N LEU A 100 6.87 -17.94 -12.94
CA LEU A 100 5.51 -17.81 -12.40
C LEU A 100 5.43 -16.81 -11.24
N GLU A 101 6.52 -16.60 -10.49
CA GLU A 101 6.53 -15.67 -9.37
C GLU A 101 6.39 -14.23 -9.86
N ALA A 102 7.14 -13.86 -10.89
CA ALA A 102 7.04 -12.55 -11.53
C ALA A 102 5.69 -12.32 -12.22
N GLU A 103 5.13 -13.35 -12.85
CA GLU A 103 3.83 -13.28 -13.53
C GLU A 103 2.67 -13.09 -12.55
N PHE A 104 2.60 -13.88 -11.47
CA PHE A 104 1.57 -13.71 -10.44
C PHE A 104 1.71 -12.40 -9.67
N SER A 105 2.93 -11.95 -9.44
CA SER A 105 3.17 -10.67 -8.78
C SER A 105 2.72 -9.48 -9.65
N SER A 106 2.87 -9.59 -10.97
CA SER A 106 2.31 -8.61 -11.92
C SER A 106 0.78 -8.68 -11.95
N LEU A 107 0.19 -9.87 -12.03
CA LEU A 107 -1.27 -10.04 -11.95
C LEU A 107 -1.87 -9.42 -10.67
N ALA A 108 -1.25 -9.66 -9.51
CA ALA A 108 -1.69 -9.10 -8.24
C ALA A 108 -1.67 -7.57 -8.25
N LEU A 109 -0.66 -6.97 -8.89
CA LEU A 109 -0.54 -5.52 -9.01
C LEU A 109 -1.64 -4.91 -9.90
N ASP A 110 -1.96 -5.54 -11.03
CA ASP A 110 -3.08 -5.11 -11.89
C ASP A 110 -4.42 -5.19 -11.17
N ILE A 111 -4.65 -6.25 -10.38
CA ILE A 111 -5.88 -6.41 -9.59
C ILE A 111 -6.00 -5.30 -8.54
N ILE A 112 -4.94 -5.03 -7.77
CA ILE A 112 -4.96 -4.00 -6.74
C ILE A 112 -5.06 -2.60 -7.36
N GLY A 113 -4.39 -2.37 -8.49
CA GLY A 113 -4.46 -1.11 -9.24
C GLY A 113 -5.88 -0.78 -9.68
N LEU A 114 -6.53 -1.71 -10.37
CA LEU A 114 -7.90 -1.54 -10.84
C LEU A 114 -8.90 -1.55 -9.69
N GLY A 115 -8.66 -2.38 -8.67
CA GLY A 115 -9.59 -2.56 -7.57
C GLY A 115 -9.64 -1.37 -6.60
N VAL A 116 -8.47 -0.85 -6.23
CA VAL A 116 -8.34 0.20 -5.20
C VAL A 116 -8.24 1.59 -5.81
N PHE A 117 -7.49 1.73 -6.90
CA PHE A 117 -7.19 3.02 -7.51
C PHE A 117 -7.92 3.25 -8.84
N ASN A 118 -8.69 2.27 -9.31
CA ASN A 118 -9.28 2.27 -10.65
C ASN A 118 -8.25 2.61 -11.74
N TYR A 119 -7.02 2.12 -11.58
CA TYR A 119 -5.88 2.41 -12.45
C TYR A 119 -5.33 1.13 -13.06
N ASP A 120 -5.24 1.09 -14.39
CA ASP A 120 -4.66 -0.05 -15.10
C ASP A 120 -3.14 0.12 -15.21
N PHE A 121 -2.38 -0.64 -14.42
CA PHE A 121 -0.93 -0.67 -14.54
C PHE A 121 -0.48 -1.37 -15.83
N GLY A 122 -1.32 -2.25 -16.39
CA GLY A 122 -0.98 -3.07 -17.55
C GLY A 122 0.23 -3.99 -17.33
N SER A 123 0.51 -4.31 -16.06
CA SER A 123 1.72 -4.99 -15.60
C SER A 123 1.88 -6.40 -16.15
N VAL A 124 0.77 -7.09 -16.42
CA VAL A 124 0.80 -8.39 -17.11
C VAL A 124 1.40 -8.26 -18.50
N THR A 125 1.13 -7.17 -19.23
CA THR A 125 1.56 -7.02 -20.64
C THR A 125 2.90 -6.32 -20.80
N LYS A 126 3.22 -5.33 -19.95
CA LYS A 126 4.45 -4.53 -20.03
C LYS A 126 4.95 -4.18 -18.64
N GLU A 127 6.25 -4.35 -18.43
CA GLU A 127 6.90 -3.86 -17.21
C GLU A 127 6.95 -2.32 -17.19
N SER A 128 5.98 -1.70 -16.51
CA SER A 128 5.99 -0.28 -16.19
C SER A 128 7.08 0.08 -15.16
N PRO A 129 7.73 1.25 -15.26
CA PRO A 129 8.75 1.70 -14.31
C PRO A 129 8.26 1.75 -12.85
N VAL A 130 6.96 1.94 -12.62
CA VAL A 130 6.35 1.91 -11.29
C VAL A 130 6.46 0.51 -10.66
N ILE A 131 6.31 -0.54 -11.46
CA ILE A 131 6.37 -1.94 -11.01
C ILE A 131 7.79 -2.28 -10.54
N LYS A 132 8.80 -1.85 -11.32
CA LYS A 132 10.22 -2.03 -10.96
C LYS A 132 10.55 -1.34 -9.65
N ALA A 133 9.99 -0.14 -9.43
CA ALA A 133 10.13 0.57 -8.18
C ALA A 133 9.47 -0.20 -7.02
N VAL A 134 8.25 -0.72 -7.20
CA VAL A 134 7.56 -1.53 -6.16
C VAL A 134 8.40 -2.76 -5.78
N TYR A 135 8.87 -3.55 -6.74
CA TYR A 135 9.74 -4.70 -6.44
C TYR A 135 11.06 -4.27 -5.77
N GLY A 136 11.66 -3.16 -6.21
CA GLY A 136 12.85 -2.59 -5.59
C GLY A 136 12.62 -2.26 -4.11
N THR A 137 11.45 -1.71 -3.77
CA THR A 137 11.09 -1.41 -2.39
C THR A 137 10.75 -2.63 -1.55
N LEU A 138 10.06 -3.62 -2.11
CA LEU A 138 9.75 -4.88 -1.43
C LEU A 138 11.02 -5.67 -1.09
N PHE A 139 11.95 -5.77 -2.04
CA PHE A 139 13.22 -6.44 -1.86
C PHE A 139 14.08 -5.75 -0.79
N GLU A 140 14.08 -4.42 -0.75
CA GLU A 140 14.76 -3.69 0.32
C GLU A 140 14.07 -3.87 1.68
N ALA A 141 12.74 -3.98 1.73
CA ALA A 141 12.02 -4.27 2.97
C ALA A 141 12.35 -5.67 3.51
N GLU A 142 12.43 -6.67 2.64
CA GLU A 142 12.87 -8.03 2.98
C GLU A 142 14.34 -8.05 3.45
N HIS A 143 15.21 -7.29 2.78
CA HIS A 143 16.58 -7.16 3.22
C HIS A 143 16.67 -6.53 4.63
N ARG A 144 15.82 -5.54 4.94
CA ARG A 144 15.79 -4.89 6.25
C ARG A 144 15.23 -5.77 7.35
N SER A 145 14.37 -6.75 7.04
CA SER A 145 13.83 -7.69 8.03
C SER A 145 14.80 -8.82 8.35
N THR A 146 15.72 -9.15 7.42
CA THR A 146 16.68 -10.26 7.58
C THR A 146 18.08 -9.81 8.01
N PHE A 147 18.44 -8.54 7.81
CA PHE A 147 19.79 -8.06 8.06
C PHE A 147 20.04 -7.64 9.51
N TYR A 148 21.10 -8.19 10.11
CA TYR A 148 21.41 -8.05 11.54
C TYR A 148 21.86 -6.64 11.98
N LEU A 149 22.41 -5.82 11.08
CA LEU A 149 22.95 -4.49 11.42
C LEU A 149 22.16 -3.36 10.72
N PRO A 150 21.37 -2.53 11.42
CA PRO A 150 20.47 -1.57 10.79
C PRO A 150 21.18 -0.31 10.27
N TYR A 151 22.07 -0.45 9.27
CA TYR A 151 22.86 0.65 8.70
C TYR A 151 21.98 1.73 8.04
N TRP A 152 20.76 1.39 7.62
CA TRP A 152 19.77 2.32 7.09
C TRP A 152 19.28 3.37 8.11
N LYS A 153 19.51 3.16 9.41
CA LYS A 153 19.20 4.14 10.47
C LYS A 153 20.27 5.24 10.60
N ILE A 154 21.44 5.08 9.97
CA ILE A 154 22.53 6.06 10.03
C ILE A 154 22.26 7.19 9.02
N PRO A 155 22.27 8.48 9.43
CA PRO A 155 21.83 9.60 8.59
C PRO A 155 22.67 9.79 7.31
N LEU A 156 23.94 9.42 7.31
CA LEU A 156 24.84 9.52 6.14
C LEU A 156 24.79 8.29 5.21
N ALA A 157 24.29 7.15 5.69
CA ALA A 157 24.26 5.91 4.91
C ALA A 157 23.31 6.01 3.71
N LYS A 158 22.27 6.85 3.80
CA LYS A 158 21.33 7.13 2.70
C LYS A 158 22.02 7.69 1.46
N TRP A 159 23.05 8.50 1.67
CA TRP A 159 23.84 9.10 0.59
C TRP A 159 25.04 8.24 0.25
N LEU A 160 25.70 7.57 1.20
CA LEU A 160 26.91 6.82 0.86
C LEU A 160 26.60 5.49 0.16
N VAL A 161 25.49 4.84 0.50
CA VAL A 161 25.16 3.50 0.00
C VAL A 161 24.28 3.61 -1.26
N PRO A 162 24.75 3.11 -2.43
CA PRO A 162 23.98 3.17 -3.69
C PRO A 162 22.62 2.47 -3.59
N ARG A 163 22.53 1.39 -2.81
CA ARG A 163 21.28 0.67 -2.55
C ARG A 163 20.23 1.55 -1.88
N GLN A 164 20.63 2.35 -0.89
CA GLN A 164 19.70 3.27 -0.20
C GLN A 164 19.26 4.40 -1.13
N ARG A 165 20.15 4.94 -1.98
CA ARG A 165 19.77 5.93 -3.01
C ARG A 165 18.74 5.36 -3.98
N LYS A 166 18.95 4.13 -4.45
CA LYS A 166 18.00 3.43 -5.33
C LYS A 166 16.63 3.30 -4.64
N PHE A 167 16.60 2.84 -3.39
CA PHE A 167 15.36 2.74 -2.61
C PHE A 167 14.63 4.08 -2.46
N GLN A 168 15.35 5.19 -2.23
CA GLN A 168 14.72 6.52 -2.16
C GLN A 168 14.15 6.97 -3.52
N ASN A 169 14.85 6.68 -4.63
CA ASN A 169 14.35 6.97 -5.97
C ASN A 169 13.11 6.13 -6.30
N ASP A 170 13.13 4.84 -5.96
CA ASP A 170 12.00 3.92 -6.18
C ASP A 170 10.79 4.38 -5.36
N LEU A 171 10.98 4.74 -4.08
CA LEU A 171 9.93 5.33 -3.26
C LEU A 171 9.37 6.63 -3.86
N LYS A 172 10.23 7.48 -4.43
CA LYS A 172 9.79 8.72 -5.06
C LYS A 172 8.89 8.43 -6.27
N VAL A 173 9.28 7.51 -7.14
CA VAL A 173 8.48 7.11 -8.32
C VAL A 173 7.11 6.58 -7.89
N ILE A 174 7.06 5.75 -6.85
CA ILE A 174 5.80 5.22 -6.31
C ILE A 174 4.93 6.35 -5.76
N ASN A 175 5.49 7.23 -4.93
CA ASN A 175 4.73 8.33 -4.32
C ASN A 175 4.23 9.32 -5.37
N ASP A 176 5.07 9.72 -6.34
CA ASP A 176 4.68 10.63 -7.42
C ASP A 176 3.51 10.03 -8.23
N CYS A 177 3.52 8.71 -8.46
CA CYS A 177 2.42 8.01 -9.11
C CYS A 177 1.15 8.02 -8.24
N LEU A 178 1.25 7.61 -6.97
CA LEU A 178 0.11 7.57 -6.04
C LEU A 178 -0.50 8.96 -5.81
N ASP A 179 0.32 10.00 -5.68
CA ASP A 179 -0.13 11.38 -5.53
C ASP A 179 -0.92 11.84 -6.77
N GLY A 180 -0.49 11.43 -7.96
CA GLY A 180 -1.25 11.63 -9.20
C GLY A 180 -2.61 10.94 -9.17
N LEU A 181 -2.66 9.68 -8.74
CA LEU A 181 -3.92 8.91 -8.64
C LEU A 181 -4.87 9.52 -7.60
N ILE A 182 -4.36 9.91 -6.43
CA ILE A 182 -5.14 10.56 -5.37
C ILE A 182 -5.67 11.91 -5.87
N LYS A 183 -4.86 12.68 -6.59
CA LYS A 183 -5.28 13.96 -7.16
C LYS A 183 -6.42 13.75 -8.16
N ASN A 184 -6.26 12.83 -9.11
CA ASN A 184 -7.30 12.50 -10.09
C ASN A 184 -8.59 12.04 -9.39
N ALA A 185 -8.49 11.17 -8.39
CA ALA A 185 -9.66 10.69 -7.64
C ALA A 185 -10.38 11.83 -6.87
N LYS A 186 -9.63 12.84 -6.40
CA LYS A 186 -10.22 14.03 -5.76
C LYS A 186 -10.89 14.97 -6.76
N GLU A 187 -10.34 15.11 -7.95
CA GLU A 187 -10.84 16.00 -9.01
C GLU A 187 -12.09 15.44 -9.69
N THR A 188 -12.15 14.12 -9.89
CA THR A 188 -13.30 13.42 -10.48
C THR A 188 -14.42 13.15 -9.46
N ARG A 189 -14.30 13.70 -8.24
CA ARG A 189 -15.29 13.50 -7.16
C ARG A 189 -16.54 14.37 -7.40
N GLU A 190 -17.51 13.87 -8.17
CA GLU A 190 -18.84 14.49 -8.34
C GLU A 190 -19.82 14.10 -7.22
N GLU A 191 -20.77 15.00 -6.89
CA GLU A 191 -21.78 14.79 -5.83
C GLU A 191 -22.71 13.59 -6.10
N ALA A 192 -22.99 13.29 -7.37
CA ALA A 192 -23.81 12.14 -7.77
C ALA A 192 -23.13 10.78 -7.50
N ASP A 193 -21.81 10.73 -7.45
CA ASP A 193 -21.06 9.50 -7.11
C ASP A 193 -21.10 9.24 -5.59
N VAL A 194 -21.23 10.30 -4.78
CA VAL A 194 -21.44 10.19 -3.32
C VAL A 194 -22.80 9.57 -3.01
N GLU A 195 -23.86 10.00 -3.71
CA GLU A 195 -25.20 9.41 -3.54
C GLU A 195 -25.24 7.94 -3.99
N LYS A 196 -24.54 7.58 -5.07
CA LYS A 196 -24.43 6.19 -5.55
C LYS A 196 -23.57 5.31 -4.64
N LEU A 197 -22.49 5.85 -4.06
CA LEU A 197 -21.68 5.16 -3.04
C LEU A 197 -22.46 4.98 -1.72
N GLN A 198 -23.29 5.96 -1.35
CA GLN A 198 -24.25 5.84 -0.23
C GLN A 198 -25.34 4.81 -0.52
N GLN A 199 -25.83 4.72 -1.76
CA GLN A 199 -26.78 3.70 -2.22
C GLN A 199 -26.13 2.35 -2.53
N ARG A 200 -24.79 2.27 -2.47
CA ARG A 200 -23.96 1.07 -2.68
C ARG A 200 -24.08 0.43 -4.07
N ASP A 201 -24.35 1.20 -5.10
CA ASP A 201 -24.54 0.67 -6.46
C ASP A 201 -23.24 0.67 -7.28
N TYR A 202 -22.33 -0.27 -6.97
CA TYR A 202 -21.00 -0.40 -7.59
C TYR A 202 -21.05 -0.92 -9.04
N LEU A 203 -22.19 -1.45 -9.49
CA LEU A 203 -22.37 -1.96 -10.86
C LEU A 203 -22.49 -0.81 -11.86
N ASN A 204 -23.04 0.33 -11.45
CA ASN A 204 -23.26 1.50 -12.30
C ASN A 204 -22.08 2.49 -12.32
N ILE A 205 -21.10 2.38 -11.42
CA ILE A 205 -19.89 3.23 -11.42
C ILE A 205 -19.04 2.96 -12.67
N LYS A 206 -18.99 1.71 -13.17
CA LYS A 206 -18.31 1.38 -14.43
C LYS A 206 -19.01 1.92 -15.69
N VAL A 207 -20.31 2.26 -15.61
CA VAL A 207 -21.10 2.67 -16.79
C VAL A 207 -20.91 4.15 -17.13
N CYS A 208 -20.55 5.01 -16.17
CA CYS A 208 -20.33 6.44 -16.42
C CYS A 208 -19.01 6.73 -17.16
N TYR A 209 -17.93 6.01 -16.84
CA TYR A 209 -16.61 6.26 -17.43
C TYR A 209 -16.46 5.77 -18.88
N ILE A 210 -17.38 4.94 -19.38
CA ILE A 210 -17.34 4.40 -20.75
C ILE A 210 -18.17 5.25 -21.74
N GLN A 211 -19.08 6.10 -21.26
CA GLN A 211 -19.90 6.96 -22.14
C GLN A 211 -19.27 8.31 -22.49
N GLY A 212 -18.14 8.67 -21.88
CA GLY A 212 -17.42 9.93 -22.14
C GLY A 212 -16.26 9.84 -23.14
N LEU A 213 -15.96 8.66 -23.70
CA LEU A 213 -14.95 8.48 -24.74
C LEU A 213 -15.63 8.02 -26.04
N LYS A 214 -16.24 8.96 -26.73
CA LYS A 214 -16.42 8.95 -28.19
C LYS A 214 -15.72 10.15 -28.78
#